data_AF-A0A7C4XZ58-F1
#
_entry.id   AF-A0A7C4XZ58-F1
#
_cell.length_a   1.000
_cell.length_b   1.000
_cell.length_c   1.000
_cell.angle_alpha   90.00
_cell.angle_beta   90.00
_cell.angle_gamma   90.00
#
_symmetry.space_group_name_H-M   'P 1'
#
loop_
_entity.id
_entity.type
_entity.pdbx_description
1 polymer ?
#
loop_
_entity_poly.entity_id
_entity_poly.type
_entity_poly.pdbx_seq_one_letter_code
_entity_poly.pdbx_strand_id
1 'polypeptide(L)'
;MYAESRAQQSRANESCEPDPEPPGDPRPEDEIVAEELQLTPKLTIDDLLRIRREYAMSHHPDRVAPSERERATRRMTIANMLIDQAMREKRAAAGAPRR
;
A
#
# COMPACT_ATOMS: atom_id res chain seq x y z
N MET A 1 -7.83 20.72 35.19
CA MET A 1 -8.15 19.48 34.48
C MET A 1 -8.33 19.81 33.00
N TYR A 2 -7.42 19.37 32.14
CA TYR A 2 -7.68 19.17 30.70
C TYR A 2 -7.01 17.85 30.34
N ALA A 3 -7.70 16.76 30.64
CA ALA A 3 -7.38 15.46 30.08
C ALA A 3 -8.20 15.31 28.79
N GLU A 4 -7.68 14.52 27.87
CA GLU A 4 -8.40 13.95 26.71
C GLU A 4 -8.52 14.85 25.47
N SER A 5 -7.42 14.92 24.70
CA SER A 5 -7.50 15.04 23.24
C SER A 5 -6.45 14.14 22.59
N ARG A 6 -6.59 12.85 22.85
CA ARG A 6 -5.96 11.75 22.09
C ARG A 6 -7.04 10.72 21.75
N ALA A 7 -8.00 11.10 20.92
CA ALA A 7 -9.03 10.19 20.47
C ALA A 7 -9.64 10.69 19.15
N GLN A 8 -8.86 10.68 18.08
CA GLN A 8 -9.41 10.94 16.74
C GLN A 8 -8.58 10.29 15.63
N GLN A 9 -8.17 9.03 15.81
CA GLN A 9 -7.71 8.23 14.67
C GLN A 9 -7.93 6.74 14.92
N SER A 10 -9.15 6.37 15.28
CA SER A 10 -9.53 4.97 15.40
C SER A 10 -11.04 4.85 15.27
N ARG A 11 -11.52 4.78 14.02
CA ARG A 11 -12.75 4.11 13.52
C ARG A 11 -13.11 4.65 12.14
N ALA A 12 -12.34 4.22 11.13
CA ALA A 12 -12.83 4.05 9.77
C ALA A 12 -12.51 2.61 9.38
N ASN A 13 -13.07 1.69 10.15
CA ASN A 13 -13.24 0.31 9.72
C ASN A 13 -14.75 0.19 9.47
N GLU A 14 -15.18 0.77 8.36
CA GLU A 14 -16.48 0.52 7.77
C GLU A 14 -16.19 -0.16 6.44
N SER A 15 -16.36 -1.48 6.49
CA SER A 15 -16.52 -2.45 5.42
C SER A 15 -16.36 -1.94 3.99
N CYS A 16 -15.28 -2.37 3.35
CA CYS A 16 -15.30 -2.60 1.92
C CYS A 16 -15.18 -4.11 1.74
N GLU A 17 -16.31 -4.82 1.83
CA GLU A 17 -16.37 -6.15 1.23
C GLU A 17 -16.11 -5.95 -0.28
N PRO A 18 -15.07 -6.56 -0.87
CA PRO A 18 -14.92 -6.52 -2.31
C PRO A 18 -16.03 -7.37 -2.91
N ASP A 19 -16.99 -6.72 -3.57
CA ASP A 19 -17.95 -7.38 -4.43
C ASP A 19 -17.19 -8.28 -5.44
N PRO A 20 -17.49 -9.58 -5.52
CA PRO A 20 -16.83 -10.46 -6.48
C PRO A 20 -17.47 -10.30 -7.86
N GLU A 21 -16.95 -9.37 -8.66
CA GLU A 21 -17.24 -9.32 -10.10
C GLU A 21 -16.15 -10.08 -10.91
N PRO A 22 -16.47 -11.21 -11.58
CA PRO A 22 -15.65 -11.76 -12.66
C PRO A 22 -16.40 -11.73 -14.01
N PRO A 23 -15.77 -11.97 -15.17
CA PRO A 23 -14.35 -11.91 -15.53
C PRO A 23 -14.15 -11.04 -16.79
N GLY A 24 -13.43 -9.93 -16.66
CA GLY A 24 -12.58 -9.46 -17.75
C GLY A 24 -11.16 -9.65 -17.26
N ASP A 25 -10.20 -9.90 -18.12
CA ASP A 25 -8.78 -9.75 -17.77
C ASP A 25 -8.36 -8.29 -18.06
N PRO A 26 -8.64 -7.28 -17.21
CA PRO A 26 -7.71 -6.17 -17.11
C PRO A 26 -6.48 -6.70 -16.38
N ARG A 27 -5.28 -6.26 -16.77
CA ARG A 27 -4.07 -6.57 -15.99
C ARG A 27 -4.36 -6.34 -14.50
N PRO A 28 -3.99 -7.29 -13.64
CA PRO A 28 -4.38 -7.25 -12.25
C PRO A 28 -3.77 -5.96 -11.66
N GLU A 29 -4.57 -5.17 -10.93
CA GLU A 29 -4.17 -3.81 -10.52
C GLU A 29 -2.92 -3.82 -9.65
N ASP A 30 -2.62 -4.96 -9.03
CA ASP A 30 -1.35 -5.34 -8.42
C ASP A 30 -0.15 -5.34 -9.36
N GLU A 31 -0.27 -5.85 -10.59
CA GLU A 31 0.81 -5.72 -11.57
C GLU A 31 1.06 -4.26 -11.95
N ILE A 32 0.00 -3.48 -12.18
CA ILE A 32 0.13 -2.06 -12.54
C ILE A 32 0.78 -1.27 -11.40
N VAL A 33 0.31 -1.49 -10.18
CA VAL A 33 0.85 -0.83 -8.98
C VAL A 33 2.29 -1.31 -8.75
N ALA A 34 2.60 -2.60 -8.94
CA ALA A 34 3.98 -3.10 -8.86
C ALA A 34 4.92 -2.45 -9.90
N GLU A 35 4.45 -2.28 -11.14
CA GLU A 35 5.16 -1.58 -12.21
C GLU A 35 5.40 -0.11 -11.84
N GLU A 36 4.38 0.59 -11.32
CA GLU A 36 4.48 1.98 -10.88
C GLU A 36 5.42 2.19 -9.69
N LEU A 37 5.41 1.27 -8.72
CA LEU A 37 6.29 1.33 -7.56
C LEU A 37 7.75 1.04 -7.90
N GLN A 38 8.03 0.44 -9.06
CA GLN A 38 9.38 0.09 -9.52
C GLN A 38 10.20 -0.61 -8.41
N LEU A 39 9.57 -1.58 -7.73
CA LEU A 39 10.21 -2.32 -6.64
C LEU A 39 11.36 -3.15 -7.20
N THR A 40 12.60 -2.64 -7.10
CA THR A 40 13.77 -3.40 -7.54
C THR A 40 14.39 -4.19 -6.40
N PRO A 41 14.96 -5.39 -6.66
CA PRO A 41 15.62 -6.20 -5.66
C PRO A 41 16.94 -5.59 -5.15
N LYS A 42 17.33 -4.41 -5.62
CA LYS A 42 18.49 -3.67 -5.10
C LYS A 42 18.11 -2.66 -4.01
N LEU A 43 16.82 -2.31 -3.88
CA LEU A 43 16.34 -1.34 -2.90
C LEU A 43 16.58 -1.83 -1.47
N THR A 44 16.95 -0.91 -0.59
CA THR A 44 17.03 -1.16 0.85
C THR A 44 15.66 -0.98 1.50
N ILE A 45 15.53 -1.37 2.77
CA ILE A 45 14.29 -1.13 3.53
C ILE A 45 13.98 0.39 3.61
N ASP A 46 15.01 1.23 3.73
CA ASP A 46 14.82 2.69 3.75
C ASP A 46 14.28 3.22 2.43
N ASP A 47 14.81 2.73 1.30
CA ASP A 47 14.31 3.07 -0.03
C ASP A 47 12.84 2.66 -0.21
N LEU A 48 12.46 1.47 0.25
CA LEU A 48 11.08 0.99 0.22
C LEU A 48 10.15 1.91 1.03
N LEU A 49 10.59 2.38 2.20
CA LEU A 49 9.83 3.34 3.02
C LEU A 49 9.71 4.70 2.34
N ARG A 50 10.75 5.15 1.62
CA ARG A 50 10.75 6.40 0.86
C ARG A 50 9.77 6.33 -0.30
N ILE A 51 9.85 5.27 -1.12
CA ILE A 51 8.93 5.03 -2.24
C ILE A 51 7.48 4.97 -1.74
N ARG A 52 7.23 4.29 -0.61
CA ARG A 52 5.89 4.26 0.00
C ARG A 52 5.34 5.66 0.28
N ARG A 53 6.15 6.55 0.86
CA ARG A 53 5.74 7.92 1.18
C ARG A 53 5.48 8.71 -0.09
N GLU A 54 6.37 8.64 -1.06
CA GLU A 54 6.23 9.33 -2.35
C GLU A 54 4.98 8.86 -3.11
N TYR A 55 4.73 7.55 -3.12
CA TYR A 55 3.53 6.97 -3.73
C TYR A 55 2.27 7.45 -3.00
N ALA A 56 2.26 7.40 -1.67
CA ALA A 56 1.11 7.82 -0.88
C ALA A 56 0.79 9.31 -1.04
N MET A 57 1.81 10.17 -1.16
CA MET A 57 1.61 11.60 -1.36
C MET A 57 1.04 11.93 -2.75
N SER A 58 1.41 11.14 -3.75
CA SER A 58 1.00 11.32 -5.15
C SER A 58 -0.39 10.72 -5.43
N HIS A 59 -0.70 9.58 -4.79
CA HIS A 59 -1.92 8.79 -5.04
C HIS A 59 -2.90 8.78 -3.85
N HIS A 60 -2.83 9.77 -2.95
CA HIS A 60 -3.69 9.80 -1.76
C HIS A 60 -5.19 9.87 -2.13
N PRO A 61 -6.06 9.02 -1.56
CA PRO A 61 -7.50 9.04 -1.84
C PRO A 61 -8.15 10.41 -1.53
N ASP A 62 -7.72 11.11 -0.47
CA ASP A 62 -8.20 12.48 -0.19
C ASP A 62 -7.89 13.53 -1.27
N ARG A 63 -6.94 13.26 -2.17
CA ARG A 63 -6.55 14.19 -3.25
C ARG A 63 -7.28 13.93 -4.57
N VAL A 64 -8.00 12.81 -4.69
CA VAL A 64 -8.74 12.44 -5.91
C VAL A 64 -10.23 12.67 -5.75
N ALA A 65 -10.95 12.74 -6.88
CA ALA A 65 -12.39 12.93 -6.90
C ALA A 65 -13.11 11.78 -6.19
N PRO A 66 -14.31 12.00 -5.61
CA PRO A 66 -15.05 10.96 -4.87
C PRO A 66 -15.19 9.64 -5.64
N SER A 67 -15.44 9.72 -6.95
CA SER A 67 -15.57 8.58 -7.86
C SER A 67 -14.27 7.79 -8.05
N GLU A 68 -13.12 8.40 -7.78
CA GLU A 68 -11.80 7.79 -7.92
C GLU A 68 -11.22 7.33 -6.58
N ARG A 69 -11.85 7.73 -5.45
CA ARG A 69 -11.37 7.41 -4.10
C ARG A 69 -11.33 5.92 -3.83
N GLU A 70 -12.37 5.19 -4.24
CA GLU A 70 -12.40 3.74 -4.05
C GLU A 70 -11.23 3.07 -4.78
N ARG A 71 -10.99 3.51 -6.01
CA ARG A 71 -9.91 2.99 -6.85
C ARG A 71 -8.53 3.37 -6.30
N ALA A 72 -8.35 4.60 -5.83
CA ALA A 72 -7.13 5.04 -5.15
C ALA A 72 -6.90 4.29 -3.83
N THR A 73 -7.96 3.98 -3.08
CA THR A 73 -7.90 3.20 -1.84
C THR A 73 -7.47 1.76 -2.12
N ARG A 74 -8.03 1.12 -3.15
CA ARG A 74 -7.59 -0.22 -3.60
C ARG A 74 -6.11 -0.20 -4.00
N ARG A 75 -5.68 0.75 -4.83
CA ARG A 75 -4.27 0.90 -5.24
C ARG A 75 -3.33 1.15 -4.08
N MET A 76 -3.69 2.00 -3.12
CA MET A 76 -2.91 2.23 -1.91
C MET A 76 -2.76 0.97 -1.06
N THR A 77 -3.83 0.18 -0.95
CA THR A 77 -3.82 -1.08 -0.20
C THR A 77 -2.88 -2.09 -0.84
N ILE A 78 -2.96 -2.24 -2.16
CA ILE A 78 -2.07 -3.07 -2.97
C ILE A 78 -0.61 -2.59 -2.83
N ALA A 79 -0.37 -1.29 -2.95
CA ALA A 79 0.96 -0.69 -2.80
C ALA A 79 1.58 -1.01 -1.43
N ASN A 80 0.81 -0.83 -0.36
CA ASN A 80 1.26 -1.15 1.00
C ASN A 80 1.59 -2.64 1.14
N MET A 81 0.73 -3.52 0.63
CA MET A 81 0.95 -4.97 0.66
C MET A 81 2.25 -5.36 -0.06
N LEU A 82 2.48 -4.84 -1.27
CA LEU A 82 3.68 -5.12 -2.06
C LEU A 82 4.96 -4.63 -1.37
N ILE A 83 4.92 -3.43 -0.79
CA ILE A 83 6.06 -2.86 -0.04
C ILE A 83 6.34 -3.69 1.21
N ASP A 84 5.30 -4.08 1.95
CA ASP A 84 5.44 -4.91 3.15
C ASP A 84 6.00 -6.29 2.81
N GLN A 85 5.57 -6.88 1.70
CA GLN A 85 6.14 -8.12 1.18
C GLN A 85 7.61 -7.95 0.82
N ALA A 86 7.98 -6.92 0.04
CA ALA A 86 9.36 -6.63 -0.31
C ALA A 86 10.23 -6.41 0.95
N MET A 87 9.74 -5.69 1.95
CA MET A 87 10.44 -5.51 3.23
C MET A 87 10.63 -6.84 3.98
N ARG A 88 9.60 -7.72 3.97
CA ARG A 88 9.70 -9.04 4.59
C ARG A 88 10.75 -9.91 3.90
N GLU A 89 10.75 -9.94 2.57
CA GLU A 89 11.75 -10.66 1.78
C GLU A 89 13.17 -10.14 2.04
N LYS A 90 13.33 -8.82 2.18
CA LYS A 90 14.62 -8.21 2.52
C LYS A 90 15.12 -8.59 3.90
N ARG A 91 14.23 -8.62 4.89
CA ARG A 91 14.55 -9.07 6.25
C ARG A 91 14.90 -10.55 6.27
N ALA A 92 14.17 -11.37 5.52
CA ALA A 92 14.45 -12.79 5.37
C ALA A 92 15.82 -13.02 4.68
N ALA A 93 16.13 -12.27 3.62
CA ALA A 93 17.42 -12.35 2.92
C ALA A 93 18.60 -11.86 3.80
N ALA A 94 18.36 -10.88 4.68
CA ALA A 94 19.37 -10.41 5.63
C ALA A 94 19.58 -11.37 6.82
N GLY A 95 18.55 -12.15 7.20
CA GLY A 95 18.57 -13.07 8.33
C GLY A 95 18.79 -14.55 7.98
N ALA A 96 18.71 -14.94 6.71
CA ALA A 96 18.96 -16.30 6.27
C ALA A 96 20.47 -16.60 6.32
N PRO A 97 20.92 -17.67 7.03
CA PRO A 97 22.27 -18.16 6.83
C PRO A 97 22.38 -18.62 5.38
N ARG A 98 23.35 -18.07 4.65
CA ARG A 98 23.74 -18.61 3.34
C ARG A 98 24.17 -20.06 3.61
N ARG A 99 23.35 -21.00 3.14
CA ARG A 99 23.58 -22.42 3.28
C ARG A 99 24.64 -22.89 2.29
#